data_AF-A0A6J8CJG7-F1
#
_entry.id   AF-A0A6J8CJG7-F1
#
_cell.length_a   1.000
_cell.length_b   1.000
_cell.length_c   1.000
_cell.angle_alpha   90.00
_cell.angle_beta   90.00
_cell.angle_gamma   90.00
#
_symmetry.space_group_name_H-M   'P 1'
#
loop_
_entity.id
_entity.type
_entity.pdbx_description
1 polymer ?
#
loop_
_entity_poly.entity_id
_entity_poly.type
_entity_poly.pdbx_seq_one_letter_code
_entity_poly.pdbx_strand_id
1 'polypeptide(L)'
;MYNIGIPVHEVFVTTDSSCTVNVNVSAPLFDPNFFLTLSLSKHQVSTVTFNANIQDGPGTKLSNKGIEITSDEEITVYAVNKAQATADAYTVFPLDTLGDTYYVITWENKAQFMVIATEEISIVQIVIANGTNIVYNSVIYTARMLLNITLNRYQTFHVYGGPDYTGTTITSNKPIAVISGASCTNIGVGGCDHLSSQVTPVETFGSTFVTFKMANCNKPVHFKVVASGIKQMSI
;
A
#
# COMPACT_ATOMS: atom_id res chain seq x y z
N MET A 1 -2.70 -7.00 -24.96
CA MET A 1 -3.25 -6.89 -23.59
C MET A 1 -3.47 -8.32 -23.09
N TYR A 2 -2.85 -8.71 -21.99
CA TYR A 2 -3.15 -10.01 -21.35
C TYR A 2 -4.48 -9.89 -20.62
N ASN A 3 -5.40 -10.83 -20.86
CA ASN A 3 -6.65 -10.92 -20.11
C ASN A 3 -6.31 -11.46 -18.71
N ILE A 4 -6.35 -10.59 -17.70
CA ILE A 4 -5.97 -10.93 -16.32
C ILE A 4 -7.15 -11.47 -15.50
N GLY A 5 -8.33 -11.62 -16.09
CA GLY A 5 -9.56 -11.97 -15.35
C GLY A 5 -10.07 -10.80 -14.48
N ILE A 6 -11.15 -11.03 -13.74
CA ILE A 6 -11.69 -10.03 -12.80
C ILE A 6 -10.77 -10.01 -11.57
N PRO A 7 -10.16 -8.87 -11.21
CA PRO A 7 -9.32 -8.78 -10.04
C PRO A 7 -10.15 -8.94 -8.77
N VAL A 8 -9.59 -9.66 -7.78
CA VAL A 8 -10.20 -9.92 -6.48
C VAL A 8 -9.29 -9.35 -5.41
N HIS A 9 -9.88 -8.62 -4.46
CA HIS A 9 -9.19 -8.16 -3.27
C HIS A 9 -9.72 -8.92 -2.06
N GLU A 10 -8.81 -9.51 -1.30
CA GLU A 10 -9.10 -10.28 -0.10
C GLU A 10 -8.29 -9.76 1.08
N VAL A 11 -8.86 -9.88 2.26
CA VAL A 11 -8.17 -9.68 3.52
C VAL A 11 -8.20 -10.98 4.30
N PHE A 12 -7.03 -11.43 4.73
CA PHE A 12 -6.88 -12.54 5.66
C PHE A 12 -6.59 -11.98 7.05
N VAL A 13 -7.32 -12.47 8.05
CA VAL A 13 -7.16 -12.06 9.44
C VAL A 13 -6.89 -13.29 10.31
N THR A 14 -5.89 -13.18 11.19
CA THR A 14 -5.53 -14.22 12.15
C THR A 14 -5.07 -13.61 13.46
N THR A 15 -4.99 -14.42 14.51
CA THR A 15 -4.55 -14.00 15.84
C THR A 15 -3.74 -15.12 16.52
N ASP A 16 -2.78 -14.73 17.36
CA ASP A 16 -2.09 -15.65 18.28
C ASP A 16 -2.68 -15.59 19.70
N SER A 17 -3.72 -14.78 19.93
CA SER A 17 -4.42 -14.70 21.21
C SER A 17 -4.99 -16.05 21.64
N SER A 18 -4.90 -16.36 22.93
CA SER A 18 -5.50 -17.56 23.51
C SER A 18 -7.02 -17.44 23.72
N CYS A 19 -7.55 -16.22 23.70
CA CYS A 19 -8.98 -15.95 23.82
C CYS A 19 -9.63 -15.88 22.42
N THR A 20 -10.96 -16.03 22.36
CA THR A 20 -11.70 -15.73 21.13
C THR A 20 -11.65 -14.23 20.87
N VAL A 21 -11.25 -13.84 19.68
CA VAL A 21 -11.09 -12.43 19.25
C VAL A 21 -12.22 -12.05 18.31
N ASN A 22 -12.85 -10.90 18.55
CA ASN A 22 -13.86 -10.34 17.66
C ASN A 22 -13.22 -9.31 16.73
N VAL A 23 -13.48 -9.44 15.43
CA VAL A 23 -12.97 -8.53 14.41
C VAL A 23 -14.16 -7.96 13.63
N ASN A 24 -14.22 -6.65 13.50
CA ASN A 24 -15.19 -5.97 12.65
C ASN A 24 -14.48 -5.41 11.42
N VAL A 25 -15.02 -5.72 10.24
CA VAL A 25 -14.51 -5.28 8.94
C VAL A 25 -15.60 -4.48 8.23
N SER A 26 -15.27 -3.28 7.75
CA SER A 26 -16.19 -2.40 7.03
C SER A 26 -15.47 -1.61 5.92
N ALA A 27 -16.24 -0.99 5.03
CA ALA A 27 -15.70 -0.12 3.98
C ALA A 27 -16.53 1.19 3.90
N PRO A 28 -16.45 2.08 4.93
CA PRO A 28 -17.51 3.03 5.25
C PRO A 28 -17.91 4.00 4.13
N LEU A 29 -16.94 4.47 3.33
CA LEU A 29 -17.22 5.39 2.21
C LEU A 29 -17.42 4.68 0.87
N PHE A 30 -17.00 3.41 0.76
CA PHE A 30 -17.14 2.63 -0.48
C PHE A 30 -18.51 1.95 -0.55
N ASP A 31 -18.84 1.22 0.52
CA ASP A 31 -20.10 0.52 0.69
C ASP A 31 -20.54 0.70 2.16
N PRO A 32 -21.34 1.74 2.45
CA PRO A 32 -21.80 2.03 3.81
C PRO A 32 -22.62 0.90 4.46
N ASN A 33 -23.12 -0.06 3.66
CA ASN A 33 -23.88 -1.21 4.17
C ASN A 33 -23.00 -2.45 4.37
N PHE A 34 -21.74 -2.42 3.92
CA PHE A 34 -20.81 -3.52 4.11
C PHE A 34 -20.25 -3.50 5.53
N PHE A 35 -20.68 -4.48 6.32
CA PHE A 35 -20.18 -4.72 7.67
C PHE A 35 -20.16 -6.23 7.94
N LEU A 36 -19.03 -6.72 8.44
CA LEU A 36 -18.82 -8.13 8.77
C LEU A 36 -18.15 -8.26 10.13
N THR A 37 -18.72 -9.09 11.00
CA THR A 37 -18.09 -9.48 12.27
C THR A 37 -17.58 -10.91 12.15
N LEU A 38 -16.33 -11.12 12.57
CA LEU A 38 -15.65 -12.40 12.63
C LEU A 38 -15.36 -12.73 14.10
N SER A 39 -15.42 -14.01 14.44
CA SER A 39 -14.91 -14.53 15.71
C SER A 39 -13.78 -15.51 15.41
N LEU A 40 -12.57 -15.18 15.88
CA LEU A 40 -11.34 -15.91 15.59
C LEU A 40 -10.85 -16.65 16.83
N SER A 41 -10.56 -17.94 16.67
CA SER A 41 -9.75 -18.71 17.62
C SER A 41 -8.26 -18.56 17.31
N LYS A 42 -7.39 -18.90 18.28
CA LYS A 42 -5.94 -18.95 18.08
C LYS A 42 -5.56 -19.72 16.80
N HIS A 43 -4.70 -19.13 15.98
CA HIS A 43 -4.21 -19.69 14.69
C HIS A 43 -5.28 -19.92 13.62
N GLN A 44 -6.53 -19.53 13.87
CA GLN A 44 -7.55 -19.54 12.84
C GLN A 44 -7.28 -18.39 11.86
N VAL A 45 -7.49 -18.67 10.57
CA VAL A 45 -7.47 -17.66 9.52
C VAL A 45 -8.88 -17.49 8.98
N SER A 46 -9.40 -16.27 9.00
CA SER A 46 -10.62 -15.91 8.28
C SER A 46 -10.28 -15.07 7.06
N THR A 47 -11.09 -15.23 6.01
CA THR A 47 -10.95 -14.49 4.76
C THR A 47 -12.18 -13.61 4.55
N VAL A 48 -11.95 -12.35 4.20
CA VAL A 48 -12.96 -11.40 3.76
C VAL A 48 -12.70 -11.04 2.31
N THR A 49 -13.66 -11.34 1.44
CA THR A 49 -13.56 -11.03 0.01
C THR A 49 -14.38 -9.78 -0.30
N PHE A 50 -13.77 -8.83 -1.00
CA PHE A 50 -14.43 -7.59 -1.41
C PHE A 50 -14.87 -7.65 -2.86
N ASN A 51 -15.88 -6.84 -3.20
CA ASN A 51 -16.26 -6.60 -4.58
C ASN A 51 -15.07 -6.05 -5.38
N ALA A 52 -14.87 -6.49 -6.63
CA ALA A 52 -13.78 -6.05 -7.51
C ALA A 52 -13.67 -4.52 -7.65
N ASN A 53 -14.79 -3.80 -7.52
CA ASN A 53 -14.84 -2.33 -7.57
C ASN A 53 -14.14 -1.65 -6.38
N ILE A 54 -13.71 -2.38 -5.34
CA ILE A 54 -12.89 -1.81 -4.26
C ILE A 54 -11.52 -1.36 -4.78
N GLN A 55 -11.02 -1.97 -5.85
CA GLN A 55 -9.73 -1.64 -6.45
C GLN A 55 -9.90 -0.45 -7.41
N ASP A 56 -8.98 0.50 -7.31
CA ASP A 56 -8.91 1.58 -8.29
C ASP A 56 -8.36 1.08 -9.63
N GLY A 57 -9.08 1.40 -10.71
CA GLY A 57 -8.56 1.21 -12.07
C GLY A 57 -7.43 2.19 -12.42
N PRO A 58 -6.96 2.20 -13.68
CA PRO A 58 -5.87 3.08 -14.12
C PRO A 58 -6.13 4.58 -13.89
N GLY A 59 -5.03 5.34 -13.86
CA GLY A 59 -5.00 6.80 -13.73
C GLY A 59 -4.71 7.29 -12.31
N THR A 60 -4.56 8.60 -12.17
CA THR A 60 -4.38 9.25 -10.87
C THR A 60 -5.70 9.82 -10.39
N LYS A 61 -6.15 9.43 -9.19
CA LYS A 61 -7.46 9.87 -8.68
C LYS A 61 -7.57 9.78 -7.17
N LEU A 62 -8.51 10.57 -6.66
CA LEU A 62 -9.03 10.45 -5.32
C LEU A 62 -10.23 9.50 -5.35
N SER A 63 -10.28 8.57 -4.40
CA SER A 63 -11.33 7.56 -4.31
C SER A 63 -11.76 7.32 -2.86
N ASN A 64 -13.00 6.86 -2.69
CA ASN A 64 -13.58 6.48 -1.40
C ASN A 64 -13.48 4.96 -1.23
N LYS A 65 -12.28 4.42 -0.94
CA LYS A 65 -12.00 2.97 -0.98
C LYS A 65 -11.32 2.42 0.28
N GLY A 66 -11.21 3.23 1.33
CA GLY A 66 -10.65 2.79 2.60
C GLY A 66 -11.47 1.65 3.22
N ILE A 67 -10.76 0.64 3.70
CA ILE A 67 -11.30 -0.47 4.48
C ILE A 67 -10.89 -0.23 5.94
N GLU A 68 -11.83 -0.40 6.85
CA GLU A 68 -11.58 -0.36 8.28
C GLU A 68 -11.67 -1.77 8.86
N ILE A 69 -10.65 -2.13 9.65
CA ILE A 69 -10.59 -3.38 10.40
C ILE A 69 -10.31 -3.00 11.85
N THR A 70 -11.21 -3.40 12.74
CA THR A 70 -11.08 -3.18 14.18
C THR A 70 -11.19 -4.50 14.91
N SER A 71 -10.52 -4.62 16.05
CA SER A 71 -10.57 -5.82 16.87
C SER A 71 -10.46 -5.46 18.35
N ASP A 72 -10.96 -6.34 19.20
CA ASP A 72 -10.83 -6.23 20.66
C ASP A 72 -9.47 -6.71 21.19
N GLU A 73 -8.67 -7.41 20.38
CA GLU A 73 -7.33 -7.91 20.71
C GLU A 73 -6.37 -7.76 19.52
N GLU A 74 -5.08 -8.07 19.73
CA GLU A 74 -4.09 -8.06 18.65
C GLU A 74 -4.40 -9.10 17.56
N ILE A 75 -4.34 -8.63 16.31
CA ILE A 75 -4.55 -9.43 15.11
C ILE A 75 -3.44 -9.16 14.09
N THR A 76 -3.19 -10.12 13.23
CA THR A 76 -2.38 -9.94 12.01
C THR A 76 -3.30 -9.93 10.80
N VAL A 77 -3.09 -8.97 9.93
CA VAL A 77 -3.89 -8.76 8.72
C VAL A 77 -2.99 -8.83 7.50
N TYR A 78 -3.41 -9.60 6.49
CA TYR A 78 -2.77 -9.64 5.17
C TYR A 78 -3.78 -9.21 4.11
N ALA A 79 -3.41 -8.24 3.29
CA ALA A 79 -4.18 -7.85 2.12
C ALA A 79 -3.63 -8.58 0.89
N VAL A 80 -4.51 -9.17 0.09
CA VAL A 80 -4.17 -9.99 -1.07
C VAL A 80 -4.86 -9.44 -2.31
N ASN A 81 -4.05 -9.14 -3.32
CA ASN A 81 -4.51 -8.75 -4.65
C ASN A 81 -4.28 -9.93 -5.58
N LYS A 82 -5.34 -10.51 -6.15
CA LYS A 82 -5.21 -11.63 -7.08
C LYS A 82 -6.03 -11.46 -8.34
N ALA A 83 -5.49 -11.98 -9.42
CA ALA A 83 -6.13 -12.12 -10.72
C ALA A 83 -5.82 -13.52 -11.26
N GLN A 84 -6.32 -13.89 -12.44
CA GLN A 84 -6.24 -15.27 -12.94
C GLN A 84 -4.81 -15.84 -13.01
N ALA A 85 -3.81 -14.99 -13.25
CA ALA A 85 -2.43 -15.41 -13.48
C ALA A 85 -1.40 -14.62 -12.64
N THR A 86 -1.86 -13.92 -11.60
CA THR A 86 -0.98 -13.17 -10.70
C THR A 86 -1.63 -13.01 -9.34
N ALA A 87 -0.84 -13.07 -8.28
CA ALA A 87 -1.27 -12.76 -6.93
C ALA A 87 -0.12 -12.19 -6.13
N ASP A 88 -0.40 -11.21 -5.30
CA ASP A 88 0.55 -10.66 -4.35
C ASP A 88 -0.14 -10.27 -3.06
N ALA A 89 0.64 -10.25 -1.98
CA ALA A 89 0.15 -10.03 -0.64
C ALA A 89 1.10 -9.16 0.18
N TYR A 90 0.54 -8.31 1.03
CA TYR A 90 1.32 -7.54 2.00
C TYR A 90 0.67 -7.58 3.38
N THR A 91 1.50 -7.48 4.41
CA THR A 91 1.03 -7.30 5.78
C THR A 91 0.50 -5.88 5.95
N VAL A 92 -0.70 -5.77 6.51
CA VAL A 92 -1.30 -4.46 6.83
C VAL A 92 -0.81 -4.02 8.21
N PHE A 93 -0.29 -2.80 8.28
CA PHE A 93 0.23 -2.24 9.53
C PHE A 93 -0.89 -1.62 10.38
N PRO A 94 -0.88 -1.86 11.71
CA PRO A 94 -1.77 -1.20 12.66
C PRO A 94 -1.60 0.33 12.67
N LEU A 95 -2.68 1.05 13.03
CA LEU A 95 -2.73 2.52 12.97
C LEU A 95 -1.67 3.22 13.82
N ASP A 96 -1.31 2.65 14.97
CA ASP A 96 -0.31 3.17 15.92
C ASP A 96 1.13 3.00 15.45
N THR A 97 1.36 2.26 14.36
CA THR A 97 2.66 2.11 13.71
C THR A 97 2.83 2.99 12.46
N LEU A 98 1.79 3.73 12.10
CA LEU A 98 1.82 4.66 10.97
C LEU A 98 2.44 5.99 11.39
N GLY A 99 3.07 6.67 10.42
CA GLY A 99 3.69 7.96 10.59
C GLY A 99 3.19 8.95 9.54
N ASP A 100 3.92 10.04 9.37
CA ASP A 100 3.53 11.15 8.51
C ASP A 100 4.40 11.32 7.25
N THR A 101 5.56 10.65 7.22
CA THR A 101 6.60 10.85 6.20
C THR A 101 7.00 9.53 5.59
N TYR A 102 6.94 9.43 4.26
CA TYR A 102 7.18 8.21 3.49
C TYR A 102 8.01 8.50 2.24
N TYR A 103 8.83 7.52 1.85
CA TYR A 103 9.38 7.47 0.50
C TYR A 103 8.73 6.34 -0.28
N VAL A 104 8.17 6.67 -1.44
CA VAL A 104 7.61 5.68 -2.36
C VAL A 104 8.74 4.80 -2.91
N ILE A 105 8.50 3.49 -2.95
CA ILE A 105 9.40 2.50 -3.57
C ILE A 105 8.58 1.67 -4.56
N THR A 106 8.94 1.72 -5.84
CA THR A 106 8.22 1.00 -6.90
C THR A 106 9.18 0.25 -7.81
N TRP A 107 8.62 -0.63 -8.64
CA TRP A 107 9.34 -1.29 -9.71
C TRP A 107 9.04 -0.64 -11.06
N GLU A 108 9.96 -0.80 -12.00
CA GLU A 108 9.87 -0.18 -13.33
C GLU A 108 8.67 -0.69 -14.13
N ASN A 109 8.07 0.21 -14.91
CA ASN A 109 6.90 0.02 -15.77
C ASN A 109 5.61 -0.25 -14.97
N LYS A 110 4.61 0.61 -15.19
CA LYS A 110 3.32 0.54 -14.47
C LYS A 110 3.47 0.60 -12.95
N ALA A 111 4.45 1.39 -12.50
CA ALA A 111 4.62 1.76 -11.11
C ALA A 111 3.33 2.40 -10.58
N GLN A 112 3.04 2.17 -9.30
CA GLN A 112 1.90 2.75 -8.63
C GLN A 112 2.14 2.93 -7.14
N PHE A 113 1.42 3.88 -6.55
CA PHE A 113 1.31 4.01 -5.11
C PHE A 113 -0.05 4.57 -4.72
N MET A 114 -0.45 4.33 -3.48
CA MET A 114 -1.70 4.79 -2.91
C MET A 114 -1.43 5.39 -1.54
N VAL A 115 -2.04 6.55 -1.27
CA VAL A 115 -2.11 7.14 0.06
C VAL A 115 -3.50 6.89 0.63
N ILE A 116 -3.60 6.49 1.88
CA ILE A 116 -4.85 6.22 2.59
C ILE A 116 -4.89 7.09 3.84
N ALA A 117 -5.92 7.92 3.96
CA ALA A 117 -6.12 8.76 5.13
C ALA A 117 -6.83 8.01 6.25
N THR A 118 -6.24 8.07 7.45
CA THR A 118 -6.78 7.44 8.68
C THR A 118 -7.61 8.43 9.49
N GLU A 119 -7.52 9.72 9.17
CA GLU A 119 -8.17 10.82 9.86
C GLU A 119 -8.76 11.85 8.89
N GLU A 120 -9.71 12.62 9.41
CA GLU A 120 -10.30 13.75 8.69
C GLU A 120 -9.29 14.86 8.40
N ILE A 121 -9.41 15.50 7.24
CA ILE A 121 -8.62 16.69 6.87
C ILE A 121 -7.10 16.42 6.98
N SER A 122 -6.67 15.29 6.42
CA SER A 122 -5.26 14.97 6.20
C SER A 122 -4.76 15.75 4.99
N ILE A 123 -3.92 16.74 5.23
CA ILE A 123 -3.23 17.52 4.19
C ILE A 123 -1.98 16.73 3.82
N VAL A 124 -1.91 16.29 2.56
CA VAL A 124 -0.82 15.46 2.05
C VAL A 124 -0.07 16.24 0.98
N GLN A 125 1.26 16.24 1.10
CA GLN A 125 2.21 16.90 0.24
C GLN A 125 3.04 15.83 -0.47
N ILE A 126 3.00 15.82 -1.80
CA ILE A 126 3.70 14.84 -2.64
C ILE A 126 4.75 15.57 -3.48
N VAL A 127 6.03 15.31 -3.21
CA VAL A 127 7.16 15.88 -3.95
C VAL A 127 7.65 14.86 -4.96
N ILE A 128 7.51 15.16 -6.25
CA ILE A 128 7.76 14.22 -7.34
C ILE A 128 9.26 13.92 -7.49
N ALA A 129 9.60 12.63 -7.63
CA ALA A 129 10.97 12.19 -7.87
C ALA A 129 11.53 12.68 -9.22
N ASN A 130 12.86 12.61 -9.37
CA ASN A 130 13.49 12.84 -10.67
C ASN A 130 13.14 11.71 -11.65
N GLY A 131 13.05 12.03 -12.95
CA GLY A 131 12.82 11.03 -14.01
C GLY A 131 11.38 10.53 -14.11
N THR A 132 10.45 11.09 -13.34
CA THR A 132 9.03 10.74 -13.38
C THR A 132 8.13 11.98 -13.37
N ASN A 133 6.84 11.76 -13.61
CA ASN A 133 5.82 12.78 -13.50
C ASN A 133 4.50 12.17 -13.01
N ILE A 134 3.66 12.98 -12.40
CA ILE A 134 2.28 12.62 -12.02
C ILE A 134 1.34 13.57 -12.74
N VAL A 135 0.36 13.02 -13.45
CA VAL A 135 -0.73 13.81 -14.04
C VAL A 135 -1.94 13.72 -13.12
N TYR A 136 -2.44 14.87 -12.66
CA TYR A 136 -3.63 14.95 -11.81
C TYR A 136 -4.42 16.23 -12.13
N ASN A 137 -5.75 16.11 -12.29
CA ASN A 137 -6.63 17.22 -12.68
C ASN A 137 -6.12 18.03 -13.88
N SER A 138 -5.66 17.32 -14.92
CA SER A 138 -5.09 17.89 -16.16
C SER A 138 -3.81 18.72 -15.97
N VAL A 139 -3.18 18.65 -14.80
CA VAL A 139 -1.88 19.27 -14.50
C VAL A 139 -0.81 18.18 -14.45
N ILE A 140 0.34 18.45 -15.07
CA ILE A 140 1.51 17.58 -15.05
C ILE A 140 2.47 18.10 -13.96
N TYR A 141 2.67 17.30 -12.92
CA TYR A 141 3.65 17.54 -11.86
C TYR A 141 4.93 16.79 -12.21
N THR A 142 6.00 17.53 -12.46
CA THR A 142 7.32 16.98 -12.79
C THR A 142 8.24 17.04 -11.58
N ALA A 143 9.47 16.55 -11.73
CA ALA A 143 10.47 16.47 -10.67
C ALA A 143 10.53 17.73 -9.79
N ARG A 144 10.51 17.53 -8.47
CA ARG A 144 10.54 18.56 -7.41
C ARG A 144 9.31 19.47 -7.33
N MET A 145 8.33 19.34 -8.23
CA MET A 145 7.05 20.02 -8.05
C MET A 145 6.30 19.40 -6.87
N LEU A 146 5.53 20.25 -6.19
CA LEU A 146 4.68 19.87 -5.07
C LEU A 146 3.24 19.68 -5.56
N LEU A 147 2.71 18.48 -5.35
CA LEU A 147 1.29 18.17 -5.47
C LEU A 147 0.68 18.14 -4.05
N ASN A 148 -0.25 19.05 -3.78
CA ASN A 148 -1.00 19.09 -2.53
C ASN A 148 -2.39 18.49 -2.74
N ILE A 149 -2.80 17.61 -1.83
CA ILE A 149 -4.14 17.05 -1.77
C ILE A 149 -4.65 17.07 -0.33
N THR A 150 -5.96 17.08 -0.16
CA THR A 150 -6.61 16.91 1.15
C THR A 150 -7.46 15.65 1.09
N LEU A 151 -7.30 14.78 2.09
CA LEU A 151 -8.03 13.54 2.21
C LEU A 151 -8.78 13.51 3.55
N ASN A 152 -10.03 13.07 3.51
CA ASN A 152 -10.80 12.73 4.70
C ASN A 152 -10.62 11.26 5.08
N ARG A 153 -11.05 10.86 6.28
CA ARG A 153 -10.88 9.49 6.76
C ARG A 153 -11.49 8.50 5.76
N TYR A 154 -10.78 7.40 5.50
CA TYR A 154 -11.11 6.36 4.51
C TYR A 154 -11.06 6.80 3.04
N GLN A 155 -10.67 8.04 2.74
CA GLN A 155 -10.34 8.43 1.38
C GLN A 155 -8.93 7.99 1.02
N THR A 156 -8.76 7.78 -0.28
CA THR A 156 -7.54 7.28 -0.88
C THR A 156 -7.13 8.17 -2.03
N PHE A 157 -5.83 8.28 -2.28
CA PHE A 157 -5.27 8.90 -3.46
C PHE A 157 -4.35 7.90 -4.16
N HIS A 158 -4.78 7.42 -5.32
CA HIS A 158 -4.06 6.43 -6.12
C HIS A 158 -3.36 7.12 -7.28
N VAL A 159 -2.09 6.78 -7.47
CA VAL A 159 -1.27 7.18 -8.62
C VAL A 159 -0.86 5.92 -9.34
N TYR A 160 -1.15 5.83 -10.64
CA TYR A 160 -0.97 4.61 -11.43
C TYR A 160 -0.26 4.86 -12.75
N GLY A 161 0.55 3.89 -13.18
CA GLY A 161 0.98 3.77 -14.57
C GLY A 161 2.28 4.49 -14.91
N GLY A 162 3.08 4.86 -13.91
CA GLY A 162 4.34 5.56 -14.09
C GLY A 162 5.49 4.65 -14.54
N PRO A 163 6.60 5.24 -15.03
CA PRO A 163 7.82 4.49 -15.32
C PRO A 163 8.45 3.95 -14.03
N ASP A 164 8.54 4.79 -13.00
CA ASP A 164 9.01 4.49 -11.65
C ASP A 164 8.67 5.72 -10.78
N TYR A 165 8.14 5.51 -9.57
CA TYR A 165 7.87 6.58 -8.60
C TYR A 165 8.85 6.57 -7.42
N THR A 166 9.87 5.72 -7.47
CA THR A 166 10.84 5.58 -6.38
C THR A 166 11.50 6.92 -6.03
N GLY A 167 11.52 7.23 -4.74
CA GLY A 167 12.06 8.49 -4.24
C GLY A 167 11.07 9.67 -4.25
N THR A 168 9.81 9.44 -4.65
CA THR A 168 8.73 10.42 -4.42
C THR A 168 8.50 10.51 -2.93
N THR A 169 8.56 11.72 -2.37
CA THR A 169 8.36 11.95 -0.94
C THR A 169 6.90 12.28 -0.70
N ILE A 170 6.32 11.65 0.32
CA ILE A 170 4.97 11.94 0.79
C ILE A 170 5.10 12.39 2.24
N THR A 171 4.62 13.60 2.55
CA THR A 171 4.51 14.11 3.91
C THR A 171 3.07 14.48 4.21
N SER A 172 2.63 14.33 5.46
CA SER A 172 1.30 14.73 5.90
C SER A 172 1.34 15.44 7.25
N ASN A 173 0.26 16.15 7.59
CA ASN A 173 0.07 16.71 8.93
C ASN A 173 -0.51 15.70 9.93
N LYS A 174 -0.85 14.48 9.47
CA LYS A 174 -1.49 13.42 10.24
C LYS A 174 -0.96 12.05 9.82
N PRO A 175 -1.08 11.02 10.66
CA PRO A 175 -0.70 9.66 10.25
C PRO A 175 -1.48 9.22 9.00
N ILE A 176 -0.78 8.62 8.04
CA ILE A 176 -1.38 8.08 6.80
C ILE A 176 -0.81 6.69 6.54
N ALA A 177 -1.50 5.85 5.78
CA ALA A 177 -0.90 4.63 5.23
C ALA A 177 -0.48 4.87 3.77
N VAL A 178 0.63 4.28 3.36
CA VAL A 178 1.11 4.32 1.98
C VAL A 178 1.33 2.90 1.49
N ILE A 179 0.78 2.57 0.32
CA ILE A 179 1.04 1.31 -0.38
C ILE A 179 1.79 1.66 -1.66
N SER A 180 2.80 0.89 -2.03
CA SER A 180 3.50 1.08 -3.31
C SER A 180 3.86 -0.24 -3.99
N GLY A 181 4.10 -0.17 -5.29
CA GLY A 181 4.55 -1.30 -6.08
C GLY A 181 4.37 -1.06 -7.57
N ALA A 182 3.98 -2.11 -8.31
CA ALA A 182 3.77 -2.04 -9.75
C ALA A 182 2.67 -3.02 -10.15
N SER A 183 1.79 -2.60 -11.06
CA SER A 183 0.64 -3.44 -11.43
C SER A 183 0.99 -4.62 -12.32
N CYS A 184 2.19 -4.59 -12.91
CA CYS A 184 2.70 -5.63 -13.78
C CYS A 184 4.21 -5.48 -13.89
N THR A 185 4.91 -6.36 -13.18
CA THR A 185 6.36 -6.51 -13.15
C THR A 185 6.74 -7.81 -13.85
N ASN A 186 7.65 -7.74 -14.83
CA ASN A 186 8.18 -8.91 -15.50
C ASN A 186 9.66 -9.10 -15.11
N ILE A 187 9.94 -10.12 -14.30
CA ILE A 187 11.31 -10.47 -13.88
C ILE A 187 11.76 -11.70 -14.69
N GLY A 188 12.32 -11.45 -15.87
CA GLY A 188 12.86 -12.48 -16.76
C GLY A 188 12.00 -12.73 -17.99
N VAL A 189 11.67 -14.00 -18.26
CA VAL A 189 10.89 -14.41 -19.44
C VAL A 189 9.55 -14.97 -18.95
N GLY A 190 8.44 -14.39 -19.39
CA GLY A 190 7.09 -14.94 -19.13
C GLY A 190 6.07 -13.89 -18.70
N GLY A 191 5.23 -14.31 -17.73
CA GLY A 191 4.09 -13.55 -17.21
C GLY A 191 4.49 -12.29 -16.44
N CYS A 192 3.47 -11.51 -16.10
CA CYS A 192 3.63 -10.24 -15.41
C CYS A 192 2.93 -10.31 -14.07
N ASP A 193 3.66 -10.01 -12.99
CA ASP A 193 3.13 -10.10 -11.63
C ASP A 193 2.85 -8.73 -11.02
N HIS A 194 1.75 -8.66 -10.27
CA HIS A 194 1.48 -7.53 -9.38
C HIS A 194 2.51 -7.54 -8.25
N LEU A 195 2.99 -6.35 -7.88
CA LEU A 195 3.80 -6.12 -6.70
C LEU A 195 3.14 -5.03 -5.87
N SER A 196 3.08 -5.26 -4.57
CA SER A 196 2.47 -4.39 -3.58
C SER A 196 3.11 -4.60 -2.21
N SER A 197 3.33 -3.50 -1.51
CA SER A 197 3.77 -3.51 -0.12
C SER A 197 3.24 -2.27 0.57
N GLN A 198 2.87 -2.40 1.84
CA GLN A 198 2.66 -1.23 2.69
C GLN A 198 4.04 -0.68 3.09
N VAL A 199 4.27 0.58 2.76
CA VAL A 199 5.54 1.27 3.01
C VAL A 199 5.60 1.62 4.49
N THR A 200 6.75 1.39 5.11
CA THR A 200 7.01 1.81 6.50
C THR A 200 7.32 3.31 6.54
N PRO A 201 6.91 4.04 7.60
CA PRO A 201 7.24 5.46 7.73
C PRO A 201 8.75 5.66 7.94
N VAL A 202 9.27 6.81 7.51
CA VAL A 202 10.70 7.13 7.52
C VAL A 202 11.32 7.05 8.92
N GLU A 203 10.57 7.38 9.97
CA GLU A 203 11.03 7.30 11.36
C GLU A 203 11.37 5.87 11.83
N THR A 204 10.87 4.85 11.14
CA THR A 204 11.16 3.44 11.44
C THR A 204 12.38 2.91 10.69
N PHE A 205 13.02 3.72 9.83
CA PHE A 205 14.16 3.26 9.03
C PHE A 205 15.37 2.97 9.92
N GLY A 206 15.85 1.73 9.85
CA GLY A 206 17.12 1.34 10.45
C GLY A 206 18.33 1.87 9.66
N SER A 207 19.51 1.80 10.27
CA SER A 207 20.79 2.17 9.63
C SER A 207 21.54 0.97 9.05
N THR A 208 21.12 -0.26 9.37
CA THR A 208 21.80 -1.50 8.98
C THR A 208 20.76 -2.52 8.53
N PHE A 209 20.99 -3.12 7.34
CA PHE A 209 20.12 -4.13 6.77
C PHE A 209 20.94 -5.34 6.34
N VAL A 210 20.44 -6.53 6.63
CA VAL A 210 21.05 -7.79 6.21
C VAL A 210 20.35 -8.27 4.95
N THR A 211 21.12 -8.64 3.95
CA THR A 211 20.63 -9.25 2.73
C THR A 211 21.40 -10.54 2.45
N PHE A 212 20.77 -11.47 1.73
CA PHE A 212 21.39 -12.70 1.30
C PHE A 212 20.99 -13.05 -0.13
N LYS A 213 21.85 -13.79 -0.81
CA LYS A 213 21.54 -14.48 -2.06
C LYS A 213 21.39 -15.96 -1.73
N MET A 214 20.32 -16.59 -2.19
CA MET A 214 20.17 -18.04 -2.05
C MET A 214 21.31 -18.76 -2.78
N ALA A 215 22.04 -19.61 -2.05
CA ALA A 215 23.05 -20.49 -2.63
C ALA A 215 22.39 -21.37 -3.71
N ASN A 216 23.00 -21.47 -4.89
CA ASN A 216 22.53 -22.22 -6.07
C ASN A 216 21.43 -21.55 -6.93
N CYS A 217 21.02 -20.32 -6.64
CA CYS A 217 20.18 -19.56 -7.59
C CYS A 217 21.07 -18.70 -8.52
N ASN A 218 21.16 -19.11 -9.79
CA ASN A 218 21.93 -18.37 -10.82
C ASN A 218 21.19 -17.13 -11.37
N LYS A 219 19.97 -16.84 -10.89
CA LYS A 219 19.25 -15.62 -11.27
C LYS A 219 19.84 -14.40 -10.55
N PRO A 220 19.82 -13.22 -11.20
CA PRO A 220 20.21 -11.98 -10.53
C PRO A 220 19.28 -11.69 -9.36
N VAL A 221 19.85 -11.17 -8.27
CA VAL A 221 19.07 -10.59 -7.17
C VAL A 221 19.18 -9.08 -7.31
N HIS A 222 18.03 -8.41 -7.29
CA HIS A 222 17.97 -6.96 -7.43
C HIS A 222 17.66 -6.35 -6.08
N PHE A 223 18.43 -5.32 -5.72
CA PHE A 223 18.19 -4.51 -4.53
C PHE A 223 17.92 -3.08 -4.95
N LYS A 224 16.85 -2.51 -4.41
CA LYS A 224 16.54 -1.09 -4.53
C LYS A 224 16.49 -0.52 -3.13
N VAL A 225 17.41 0.39 -2.83
CA VAL A 225 17.57 0.96 -1.49
C VAL A 225 17.18 2.43 -1.53
N VAL A 226 16.33 2.83 -0.59
CA VAL A 226 16.01 4.23 -0.32
C VAL A 226 16.50 4.55 1.08
N ALA A 227 17.11 5.73 1.23
CA ALA A 227 17.64 6.20 2.50
C ALA A 227 17.12 7.61 2.78
N SER A 228 16.91 7.91 4.05
CA SER A 228 16.55 9.25 4.52
C SER A 228 17.77 9.97 5.08
N GLY A 229 17.93 11.25 4.72
CA GLY A 229 18.87 12.16 5.37
C GLY A 229 18.30 12.86 6.61
N ILE A 230 17.02 12.61 6.94
CA ILE A 230 16.35 13.24 8.08
C ILE A 230 16.88 12.59 9.36
N LYS A 231 17.85 13.25 10.01
CA LYS A 231 18.15 13.03 11.42
C LYS A 231 16.95 13.55 12.22
N GLN A 232 16.13 12.68 12.80
CA GLN A 232 15.34 13.08 13.97
C GLN A 232 16.35 13.46 15.06
N MET A 233 16.58 14.76 15.25
CA MET A 233 17.10 15.27 16.52
C MET A 233 15.90 15.34 17.44
N SER A 234 15.69 14.27 18.23
CA SER A 234 14.89 14.36 19.44
C SER A 234 15.58 15.36 20.37
N ILE A 235 14.86 16.40 20.80
CA ILE A 235 15.24 17.26 21.93
C ILE A 235 14.82 16.55 23.21
#